data_AF-A0A5N4A0M7-F1
#
_entry.id   AF-A0A5N4A0M7-F1
#
_cell.length_a   1.000
_cell.length_b   1.000
_cell.length_c   1.000
_cell.angle_alpha   90.00
_cell.angle_beta   90.00
_cell.angle_gamma   90.00
#
_symmetry.space_group_name_H-M   'P 1'
#
loop_
_entity.id
_entity.type
_entity.pdbx_description
1 polymer ?
#
loop_
_entity_poly.entity_id
_entity_poly.type
_entity_poly.pdbx_seq_one_letter_code
_entity_poly.pdbx_strand_id
1 'polypeptide(L)'
;MVFTEEEEKGLVTYIKNVAHMQYGLTKKGVRLLAFKYARANEKKMHTTWNEEEIAGEEWMRGFLKRHGDLSVRKPEATSLSRMTSFNRSNVGLFFNHIKEVHRKYGPIAPDKIWNLDETGLSTVQGQSKIIAPKG
;
A
#
# COMPACT_ATOMS: atom_id res chain seq x y z
N MET A 1 -11.16 7.30 -24.89
CA MET A 1 -10.77 6.44 -23.75
C MET A 1 -9.41 5.86 -24.08
N VAL A 2 -8.42 5.90 -23.16
CA VAL A 2 -7.01 5.54 -23.46
C VAL A 2 -6.77 4.02 -23.42
N PHE A 3 -7.49 3.33 -22.53
CA PHE A 3 -7.36 1.89 -22.30
C PHE A 3 -8.57 1.11 -22.83
N THR A 4 -8.37 -0.16 -23.18
CA THR A 4 -9.45 -1.13 -23.39
C THR A 4 -10.05 -1.56 -22.05
N GLU A 5 -11.19 -2.25 -22.09
CA GLU A 5 -11.84 -2.74 -20.88
C GLU A 5 -10.96 -3.77 -20.14
N GLU A 6 -10.23 -4.62 -20.86
CA GLU A 6 -9.31 -5.61 -20.31
C GLU A 6 -8.11 -4.95 -19.62
N GLU A 7 -7.52 -3.94 -20.26
CA GLU A 7 -6.43 -3.13 -19.71
C GLU A 7 -6.89 -2.41 -18.43
N GLU A 8 -8.10 -1.85 -18.44
CA GLU A 8 -8.68 -1.16 -17.29
C GLU A 8 -8.95 -2.13 -16.13
N LYS A 9 -9.47 -3.33 -16.41
CA LYS A 9 -9.61 -4.42 -15.42
C LYS A 9 -8.27 -4.86 -14.83
N GLY A 10 -7.22 -4.89 -15.64
CA GLY A 10 -5.85 -5.18 -15.19
C GLY A 10 -5.36 -4.14 -14.17
N LEU A 11 -5.56 -2.84 -14.48
CA LEU A 11 -5.23 -1.75 -13.56
C LEU A 11 -6.02 -1.84 -12.24
N VAL A 12 -7.32 -2.12 -12.31
CA VAL A 12 -8.16 -2.30 -11.11
C VAL A 12 -7.64 -3.45 -10.25
N THR A 13 -7.35 -4.60 -10.86
CA THR A 13 -6.83 -5.78 -10.16
C THR A 13 -5.52 -5.48 -9.45
N TYR A 14 -4.60 -4.80 -10.14
CA TYR A 14 -3.34 -4.38 -9.55
C TYR A 14 -3.55 -3.44 -8.35
N ILE A 15 -4.40 -2.42 -8.49
CA ILE A 15 -4.71 -1.46 -7.42
C ILE A 15 -5.28 -2.16 -6.18
N LYS A 16 -6.19 -3.13 -6.37
CA LYS A 16 -6.74 -3.92 -5.27
C LYS A 16 -5.66 -4.76 -4.58
N ASN A 17 -4.80 -5.42 -5.34
CA ASN A 17 -3.73 -6.25 -4.79
C ASN A 17 -2.74 -5.43 -3.96
N VAL A 18 -2.26 -4.29 -4.47
CA VAL A 18 -1.33 -3.44 -3.72
C VAL A 18 -1.99 -2.81 -2.49
N ALA A 19 -3.28 -2.50 -2.55
CA ALA A 19 -4.03 -2.05 -1.38
C ALA A 19 -4.13 -3.15 -0.30
N HIS A 20 -4.38 -4.41 -0.68
CA HIS A 20 -4.39 -5.54 0.26
C HIS A 20 -3.01 -5.82 0.87
N MET A 21 -1.94 -5.64 0.09
CA MET A 21 -0.56 -5.70 0.57
C MET A 21 -0.15 -4.47 1.40
N GLN A 22 -1.09 -3.60 1.74
CA GLN A 22 -0.89 -2.36 2.50
C GLN A 22 0.03 -1.32 1.81
N TYR A 23 0.29 -1.48 0.51
CA TYR A 23 1.00 -0.54 -0.37
C TYR A 23 0.03 0.27 -1.24
N GLY A 24 -1.09 0.70 -0.66
CA GLY A 24 -2.14 1.43 -1.38
C GLY A 24 -1.63 2.67 -2.11
N LEU A 25 -2.10 2.87 -3.34
CA LEU A 25 -1.68 4.00 -4.17
C LEU A 25 -2.54 5.23 -3.93
N THR A 26 -1.93 6.41 -3.84
CA THR A 26 -2.67 7.68 -3.82
C THR A 26 -3.31 7.96 -5.19
N LYS A 27 -4.21 8.95 -5.28
CA LYS A 27 -4.74 9.42 -6.59
C LYS A 27 -3.61 9.76 -7.57
N LYS A 28 -2.56 10.45 -7.10
CA LYS A 28 -1.38 10.76 -7.91
C LYS A 28 -0.64 9.50 -8.33
N GLY A 29 -0.50 8.53 -7.42
CA GLY A 29 0.11 7.23 -7.70
C GLY A 29 -0.63 6.45 -8.79
N VAL A 30 -1.97 6.40 -8.74
CA VAL A 30 -2.78 5.76 -9.78
C VAL A 30 -2.66 6.48 -11.12
N ARG A 31 -2.67 7.83 -11.13
CA ARG A 31 -2.46 8.61 -12.36
C ARG A 31 -1.08 8.37 -12.97
N LEU A 32 -0.04 8.26 -12.15
CA LEU A 32 1.32 7.95 -12.61
C LEU A 32 1.43 6.51 -13.12
N LEU A 33 0.81 5.55 -12.43
CA LEU A 33 0.74 4.16 -12.87
C LEU A 33 0.08 4.06 -14.25
N ALA A 34 -1.05 4.75 -14.44
CA ALA A 34 -1.75 4.78 -15.72
C ALA A 34 -0.89 5.37 -16.83
N PHE A 35 -0.19 6.49 -16.60
CA PHE A 35 0.74 7.04 -17.58
C PHE A 35 1.85 6.04 -17.94
N LYS A 36 2.51 5.44 -16.94
CA LYS A 36 3.58 4.45 -17.17
C LYS A 36 3.08 3.24 -17.95
N TYR A 37 1.89 2.75 -17.61
CA TYR A 37 1.26 1.64 -18.28
C TYR A 37 0.90 1.99 -19.74
N ALA A 38 0.34 3.17 -19.99
CA ALA A 38 0.05 3.63 -21.34
C ALA A 38 1.32 3.82 -22.18
N ARG A 39 2.39 4.39 -21.60
CA ARG A 39 3.69 4.55 -22.26
C ARG A 39 4.34 3.20 -22.59
N ALA A 40 4.30 2.24 -21.66
CA ALA A 40 4.87 0.91 -21.85
C ALA A 40 4.14 0.08 -22.91
N ASN A 41 2.83 0.32 -23.11
CA ASN A 41 2.02 -0.33 -24.14
C ASN A 41 1.85 0.55 -25.39
N GLU A 42 2.68 1.59 -25.56
CA GLU A 42 2.70 2.50 -26.72
C GLU A 42 1.32 3.08 -27.09
N LYS A 43 0.49 3.35 -26.07
CA LYS A 43 -0.87 3.85 -26.26
C LYS A 43 -0.84 5.30 -26.73
N LYS A 44 -1.77 5.65 -27.61
CA LYS A 44 -2.06 7.05 -27.94
C LYS A 44 -2.67 7.74 -26.72
N MET A 45 -1.92 8.66 -26.13
CA MET A 45 -2.31 9.45 -24.97
C MET A 45 -2.60 10.90 -25.37
N HIS A 46 -3.31 11.63 -24.51
CA HIS A 46 -3.45 13.08 -24.66
C HIS A 46 -2.08 13.76 -24.52
N THR A 47 -1.86 14.87 -25.21
CA THR A 47 -0.60 15.66 -25.17
C THR A 47 -0.22 16.03 -23.75
N THR A 48 -1.20 16.46 -22.94
CA THR A 48 -1.01 16.80 -21.52
C THR A 48 -0.43 15.65 -20.70
N TRP A 49 -0.73 14.39 -21.04
CA TRP A 49 -0.16 13.25 -20.32
C TRP A 49 1.33 13.09 -20.59
N ASN A 50 1.77 13.41 -21.80
CA ASN A 50 3.18 13.34 -22.19
C ASN A 50 3.97 14.53 -21.64
N GLU A 51 3.37 15.72 -21.64
CA GLU A 51 3.98 16.94 -21.11
C GLU A 51 4.17 16.88 -19.58
N GLU A 52 3.14 16.43 -18.86
CA GLU A 52 3.17 16.34 -17.41
C GLU A 52 3.68 14.98 -16.88
N GLU A 53 3.92 14.02 -17.77
CA GLU A 53 4.27 12.63 -17.48
C GLU A 53 3.33 11.96 -16.44
N ILE A 54 2.03 12.29 -16.51
CA ILE A 54 1.01 11.80 -15.59
C ILE A 54 -0.37 11.80 -16.26
N ALA A 55 -1.21 10.81 -15.94
CA ALA A 55 -2.57 10.81 -16.44
C ALA A 55 -3.37 12.03 -15.93
N GLY A 56 -4.31 12.57 -16.70
CA GLY A 56 -5.11 13.73 -16.31
C GLY A 56 -6.10 13.47 -15.16
N GLU A 57 -6.56 14.53 -14.48
CA GLU A 57 -7.55 14.41 -13.39
C GLU A 57 -8.91 13.94 -13.88
N GLU A 58 -9.35 14.40 -15.04
CA GLU A 58 -10.60 13.97 -15.65
C GLU A 58 -10.62 12.47 -15.94
N TRP A 59 -9.47 11.93 -16.36
CA TRP A 59 -9.33 10.47 -16.53
C TRP A 59 -9.50 9.74 -15.20
N MET A 60 -8.88 10.23 -14.13
CA MET A 60 -9.00 9.63 -12.79
C MET A 60 -10.45 9.66 -12.29
N ARG A 61 -11.16 10.78 -12.51
CA ARG A 61 -12.58 10.92 -12.14
C ARG A 61 -13.45 9.95 -12.93
N GLY A 62 -13.20 9.82 -14.23
CA GLY A 62 -13.89 8.85 -15.09
C GLY A 62 -13.61 7.40 -14.70
N PHE A 63 -12.35 7.07 -14.39
CA PHE A 63 -11.92 5.75 -13.94
C PHE A 63 -12.64 5.31 -12.67
N LEU A 64 -12.67 6.16 -11.64
CA LEU A 64 -13.41 5.86 -10.40
C LEU A 64 -14.93 5.79 -10.59
N LYS A 65 -15.47 6.52 -11.58
CA LYS A 65 -16.91 6.46 -11.90
C LYS A 65 -17.26 5.12 -12.59
N ARG A 66 -16.40 4.61 -13.47
CA ARG A 66 -16.58 3.30 -14.13
C ARG A 66 -16.36 2.15 -13.14
N HIS A 67 -15.36 2.28 -12.27
CA HIS A 67 -15.00 1.29 -11.26
C HIS A 67 -15.50 1.72 -9.89
N GLY A 68 -16.83 1.68 -9.75
CA GLY A 68 -17.53 2.03 -8.51
C GLY A 68 -17.21 1.11 -7.33
N ASP A 69 -16.45 0.05 -7.53
CA ASP A 69 -15.88 -0.87 -6.54
C ASP A 69 -14.55 -0.37 -5.95
N LEU A 70 -13.98 0.73 -6.46
CA LEU A 70 -12.85 1.43 -5.85
C LEU A 70 -13.31 2.70 -5.12
N SER A 71 -12.60 3.08 -4.06
CA SER A 71 -12.89 4.29 -3.29
C SER A 71 -11.62 4.94 -2.73
N VAL A 72 -11.71 6.24 -2.47
CA VAL A 72 -10.67 6.97 -1.75
C VAL A 72 -10.82 6.70 -0.26
N ARG A 73 -9.83 6.10 0.37
CA ARG A 73 -9.84 5.74 1.79
C ARG A 73 -8.64 6.35 2.51
N LYS A 74 -8.83 6.64 3.80
CA LYS A 74 -7.72 6.92 4.70
C LYS A 74 -7.31 5.56 5.30
N PRO A 75 -6.07 5.10 5.12
CA PRO A 75 -5.64 3.88 5.77
C PRO A 75 -5.70 4.05 7.29
N GLU A 76 -5.81 2.94 8.01
CA GLU A 76 -5.59 2.96 9.45
C GLU A 76 -4.13 3.28 9.73
N ALA A 77 -3.90 4.02 10.83
CA ALA A 77 -2.62 4.57 11.26
C ALA A 77 -1.62 3.48 11.72
N THR A 78 -1.39 2.48 10.90
CA THR A 78 -0.28 1.53 11.00
C THR A 78 0.94 2.20 10.39
N SER A 79 1.97 2.45 11.19
CA SER A 79 3.20 3.04 10.68
C SER A 79 3.81 2.09 9.64
N LEU A 80 4.28 2.62 8.52
CA LEU A 80 5.00 1.85 7.50
C LEU A 80 6.12 1.00 8.13
N SER A 81 6.75 1.52 9.19
CA SER A 81 7.75 0.83 10.02
C SER A 81 7.23 -0.45 10.67
N ARG A 82 5.99 -0.48 11.17
CA ARG A 82 5.39 -1.70 11.75
C ARG A 82 5.18 -2.74 10.66
N MET A 83 4.65 -2.36 9.50
CA MET A 83 4.46 -3.28 8.38
C MET A 83 5.78 -3.84 7.83
N THR A 84 6.77 -2.99 7.54
CA THR A 84 8.04 -3.46 6.98
C THR A 84 8.82 -4.30 7.99
N SER A 85 8.64 -4.06 9.29
CA SER A 85 9.22 -4.87 10.34
C SER A 85 8.52 -6.22 10.51
N PHE A 86 7.27 -6.37 10.08
CA PHE A 86 6.48 -7.59 10.18
C PHE A 86 6.74 -8.56 9.01
N ASN A 87 8.00 -8.85 8.71
CA ASN A 87 8.39 -9.82 7.68
C ASN A 87 8.98 -11.09 8.30
N ARG A 88 9.02 -12.20 7.53
CA ARG A 88 9.47 -13.52 8.02
C ARG A 88 10.86 -13.47 8.64
N SER A 89 11.79 -12.71 8.07
CA SER A 89 13.16 -12.61 8.56
C SER A 89 13.20 -11.92 9.93
N ASN A 90 12.51 -10.79 10.06
CA ASN A 90 12.48 -10.03 11.32
C ASN A 90 11.71 -10.76 12.41
N VAL A 91 10.58 -11.39 12.08
CA VAL A 91 9.81 -12.22 13.02
C VAL A 91 10.63 -13.44 13.44
N GLY A 92 11.34 -14.08 12.51
CA GLY A 92 12.25 -15.18 12.80
C GLY A 92 13.40 -14.75 13.72
N LEU A 93 14.03 -13.61 13.45
CA LEU A 93 15.08 -13.04 14.29
C LEU A 93 14.57 -12.77 15.71
N PHE A 94 13.37 -12.20 15.83
CA PHE A 94 12.74 -11.94 17.13
C PHE A 94 12.55 -13.22 17.96
N PHE A 95 11.95 -14.26 17.39
CA PHE A 95 11.76 -15.52 18.10
C PHE A 95 13.08 -16.25 18.38
N ASN A 96 14.09 -16.11 17.50
CA ASN A 96 15.42 -16.61 17.75
C ASN A 96 16.05 -15.93 18.99
N HIS A 97 15.96 -14.60 19.09
CA HIS A 97 16.46 -13.88 20.27
C HIS A 97 15.75 -14.32 21.55
N ILE A 98 14.43 -14.51 21.54
CA ILE A 98 13.69 -15.05 22.69
C ILE A 98 14.23 -16.43 23.07
N LYS A 99 14.42 -17.32 22.10
CA LYS A 99 14.95 -18.67 22.34
C LYS A 99 16.35 -18.62 22.96
N GLU A 100 17.21 -17.71 22.52
CA GLU A 100 18.55 -17.54 23.08
C GLU A 100 18.53 -17.01 24.51
N VAL A 101 17.63 -16.07 24.82
CA VAL A 101 17.43 -15.56 26.19
C VAL A 101 16.97 -16.70 27.11
N HIS A 102 15.97 -17.49 26.69
CA HIS A 102 15.52 -18.66 27.45
C HIS A 102 16.63 -19.71 27.62
N ARG A 103 17.51 -19.90 26.62
CA ARG A 103 18.67 -20.80 26.75
C ARG A 103 19.68 -20.29 27.79
N LYS A 104 19.93 -18.98 27.81
CA LYS A 104 20.97 -18.37 28.66
C LYS A 104 20.53 -18.23 30.13
N TYR A 105 19.27 -17.89 30.36
CA TYR A 105 18.74 -17.57 31.69
C TYR A 105 17.75 -18.61 32.24
N GLY A 106 17.45 -19.65 31.46
CA GLY A 106 16.44 -20.66 31.77
C GLY A 106 15.03 -20.23 31.36
N PRO A 107 14.02 -21.10 31.55
CA PRO A 107 12.63 -20.80 31.23
C PRO A 107 12.14 -19.56 31.99
N ILE A 108 11.83 -18.48 31.26
CA ILE A 108 11.19 -17.30 31.81
C ILE A 108 9.70 -17.58 31.94
N ALA A 109 9.13 -17.36 33.12
CA ALA A 109 7.71 -17.54 33.36
C ALA A 109 6.89 -16.47 32.61
N PRO A 110 5.69 -16.78 32.09
CA PRO A 110 4.89 -15.84 31.30
C PRO A 110 4.57 -14.52 32.03
N ASP A 111 4.43 -14.55 33.35
CA ASP A 111 4.20 -13.37 34.21
C ASP A 111 5.40 -12.42 34.31
N LYS A 112 6.54 -12.80 33.73
CA LYS A 112 7.76 -12.00 33.64
C LYS A 112 8.04 -11.48 32.23
N ILE A 113 7.16 -11.76 31.27
CA ILE A 113 7.27 -11.29 29.89
C ILE A 113 6.30 -10.13 29.69
N TRP A 114 6.85 -8.94 29.42
CA TRP A 114 6.07 -7.72 29.25
C TRP A 114 6.20 -7.24 27.81
N ASN A 115 5.09 -6.96 27.14
CA ASN A 115 5.10 -6.22 25.89
C ASN A 115 5.34 -4.74 26.20
N LEU A 116 6.23 -4.11 25.45
CA LEU A 116 6.67 -2.73 25.66
C LEU A 116 6.01 -1.77 24.66
N ASP A 117 4.85 -2.12 24.12
CA ASP A 117 4.17 -1.38 23.05
C ASP A 117 3.36 -0.18 23.53
N GLU A 118 3.16 -0.02 24.84
CA GLU A 118 2.51 1.16 25.44
C GLU A 118 3.50 2.22 25.92
N THR A 119 4.25 2.82 25.00
CA THR A 119 4.82 4.15 25.22
C THR A 119 4.24 5.06 24.15
N GLY A 120 3.17 5.79 24.50
CA GLY A 120 2.29 6.58 23.62
C GLY A 120 2.93 7.77 22.88
N LEU A 121 4.12 7.59 22.30
CA LEU A 121 4.74 8.51 21.36
C LEU A 121 4.37 8.09 19.93
N SER A 122 3.25 8.62 19.44
CA SER A 122 2.85 8.44 18.05
C SER A 122 3.81 9.22 17.14
N THR A 123 4.74 8.52 16.49
CA THR A 123 5.52 9.05 15.36
C THR A 123 4.77 8.96 14.03
N VAL A 124 3.47 8.61 14.07
CA VAL A 124 2.69 8.32 12.87
C VAL A 124 2.35 9.63 12.17
N GLN A 125 3.13 9.96 11.13
CA GLN A 125 2.78 11.02 10.19
C GLN A 125 1.40 10.73 9.60
N GLY A 126 0.60 11.78 9.41
CA GLY A 126 -0.74 11.68 8.83
C GLY A 126 -0.70 10.95 7.50
N GLN A 127 -1.32 9.77 7.44
CA GLN A 127 -1.31 8.97 6.22
C GLN A 127 -2.14 9.63 5.12
N SER A 128 -1.56 9.67 3.92
CA SER A 128 -2.24 10.17 2.72
C SER A 128 -3.38 9.25 2.31
N LYS A 129 -4.43 9.83 1.71
CA LYS A 129 -5.57 9.05 1.20
C LYS A 129 -5.13 8.18 0.01
N ILE A 130 -5.47 6.90 0.06
CA ILE A 130 -5.17 5.89 -0.96
C ILE A 130 -6.45 5.49 -1.72
N ILE A 131 -6.28 4.85 -2.88
CA ILE A 131 -7.33 4.15 -3.61
C ILE A 131 -7.32 2.69 -3.17
N ALA A 132 -8.46 2.21 -2.69
CA ALA A 132 -8.64 0.85 -2.19
C ALA A 132 -10.01 0.29 -2.59
N PRO A 133 -10.18 -1.05 -2.62
CA PRO A 133 -11.48 -1.67 -2.83
C PRO A 133 -12.52 -1.14 -1.83
N LYS A 134 -13.79 -1.09 -2.26
CA LYS A 134 -14.93 -0.88 -1.35
C LYS A 134 -15.20 -2.18 -0.59
N GLY A 135 -15.11 -2.08 0.73
CA GLY A 135 -15.37 -3.10 1.74
C GLY A 135 -15.25 -2.47 3.11
#